data_AF-A0A932DFE4-F1
#
_entry.id   AF-A0A932DFE4-F1
#
_cell.length_a   1.000
_cell.length_b   1.000
_cell.length_c   1.000
_cell.angle_alpha   90.00
_cell.angle_beta   90.00
_cell.angle_gamma   90.00
#
_symmetry.space_group_name_H-M   'P 1'
#
loop_
_entity.id
_entity.type
_entity.pdbx_description
1 polymer ?
#
loop_
_entity_poly.entity_id
_entity_poly.type
_entity_poly.pdbx_seq_one_letter_code
_entity_poly.pdbx_strand_id
1 'polypeptide(L)' 'RYRVRKQVIGTDNDLVDGATVTEASTNLNTFPSGARVRVEVSAVNEAGESAPSQAVEALAP' A
#
# COMPACT_ATOMS: atom_id res chain seq x y z
N ARG A 1 -9.19 -8.42 7.42
CA ARG A 1 -8.45 -7.13 7.46
C ARG A 1 -7.49 -7.13 6.29
N TYR A 2 -7.08 -5.96 5.81
CA TYR A 2 -6.15 -5.80 4.70
C TYR A 2 -4.99 -4.94 5.16
N ARG A 3 -3.76 -5.41 4.92
CA ARG A 3 -2.55 -4.62 5.09
C ARG A 3 -2.18 -4.02 3.74
N VAL A 4 -2.02 -2.72 3.70
CA VAL A 4 -1.63 -1.97 2.51
C VAL A 4 -0.20 -1.51 2.69
N ARG A 5 0.69 -1.93 1.81
CA ARG A 5 2.08 -1.45 1.75
C ARG A 5 2.24 -0.49 0.59
N LYS A 6 3.08 0.53 0.78
CA LYS A 6 3.29 1.62 -0.17
C LYS A 6 4.77 1.96 -0.28
N GLN A 7 5.16 2.50 -1.43
CA GLN A 7 6.50 3.03 -1.68
C GLN A 7 6.37 4.27 -2.55
N VAL A 8 6.96 5.38 -2.13
CA VAL A 8 7.17 6.54 -2.99
C VAL A 8 8.47 6.33 -3.77
N ILE A 9 8.35 6.09 -5.08
CA ILE A 9 9.50 5.74 -5.92
C ILE A 9 10.48 6.91 -5.96
N GLY A 10 11.75 6.62 -5.66
CA GLY A 10 12.83 7.62 -5.58
C GLY A 10 12.93 8.33 -4.23
N THR A 11 12.04 8.06 -3.29
CA THR A 11 12.11 8.53 -1.89
C THR A 11 12.32 7.37 -0.93
N ASP A 12 11.47 6.35 -1.04
CA ASP A 12 11.51 5.16 -0.19
C ASP A 12 12.39 4.08 -0.84
N ASN A 13 13.26 3.45 -0.06
CA ASN A 13 14.09 2.34 -0.53
C ASN A 13 13.25 1.07 -0.78
N ASP A 14 12.23 0.84 0.05
CA ASP A 14 11.40 -0.36 0.05
C ASP A 14 9.92 -0.04 0.26
N LEU A 15 9.04 -1.03 0.03
CA LEU A 15 7.63 -0.98 0.42
C LEU A 15 7.50 -0.96 1.95
N VAL A 16 6.84 0.06 2.47
CA VAL A 16 6.58 0.26 3.90
C VAL A 16 5.10 0.13 4.22
N ASP A 17 4.76 -0.17 5.47
CA ASP A 17 3.38 -0.24 5.92
C ASP A 17 2.70 1.13 5.80
N GLY A 18 1.65 1.19 4.97
CA GLY A 18 0.85 2.40 4.75
C GLY A 18 -0.37 2.47 5.66
N ALA A 19 -1.13 1.38 5.71
CA ALA A 19 -2.34 1.27 6.53
C ALA A 19 -2.73 -0.20 6.79
N THR A 20 -3.52 -0.43 7.84
CA THR A 20 -4.30 -1.67 8.02
C THR A 20 -5.76 -1.30 8.09
N VAL A 21 -6.58 -1.87 7.20
CA VAL A 21 -7.99 -1.51 7.02
C VAL A 21 -8.90 -2.72 7.07
N THR A 22 -10.18 -2.51 7.37
CA THR A 22 -11.22 -3.55 7.33
C THR A 22 -12.08 -3.47 6.08
N GLU A 23 -12.19 -2.27 5.49
CA GLU A 23 -12.96 -2.01 4.28
C GLU A 23 -12.21 -2.44 3.03
N ALA A 24 -12.95 -2.67 1.94
CA ALA A 24 -12.39 -3.04 0.64
C ALA A 24 -11.75 -1.84 -0.10
N SER A 25 -12.00 -0.62 0.35
CA SER A 25 -11.43 0.61 -0.18
C SER A 25 -10.86 1.48 0.95
N THR A 26 -9.80 2.24 0.64
CA THR A 26 -9.23 3.22 1.55
C THR A 26 -8.43 4.26 0.79
N ASN A 27 -8.26 5.44 1.37
CA ASN A 27 -7.45 6.52 0.81
C ASN A 27 -6.13 6.66 1.58
N LEU A 28 -5.01 6.59 0.85
CA LEU A 28 -3.69 6.85 1.41
C LEU A 28 -3.35 8.34 1.25
N ASN A 29 -3.88 9.18 2.14
CA ASN A 29 -3.84 10.66 2.08
C ASN A 29 -2.45 11.29 2.34
N THR A 30 -1.36 10.57 2.06
CA THR A 30 -0.01 10.93 2.54
C THR A 30 1.03 11.07 1.44
N PHE A 31 0.61 10.96 0.18
CA PHE A 31 1.52 11.05 -0.95
C PHE A 31 1.73 12.51 -1.37
N PRO A 32 2.97 12.93 -1.64
CA PRO A 32 3.22 14.19 -2.32
C PRO A 32 2.54 14.19 -3.68
N SER A 33 1.95 15.32 -4.08
CA SER A 33 1.28 15.43 -5.38
C SER A 33 2.27 15.19 -6.52
N GLY A 34 1.84 14.44 -7.53
CA GLY A 34 2.68 14.05 -8.67
C GLY A 34 3.76 13.01 -8.36
N ALA A 35 3.85 12.51 -7.12
CA ALA A 35 4.78 11.44 -6.79
C ALA A 35 4.38 10.13 -7.47
N ARG A 36 5.36 9.39 -7.99
CA ARG A 36 5.13 8.02 -8.47
C ARG A 36 5.13 7.08 -7.28
N VAL A 37 4.04 6.33 -7.12
CA VAL A 37 3.82 5.44 -5.98
C VAL A 37 3.63 4.01 -6.44
N ARG A 38 4.15 3.06 -5.67
CA ARG A 38 3.88 1.63 -5.79
C ARG A 38 3.08 1.18 -4.57
N VAL A 39 2.02 0.40 -4.78
CA VAL A 39 1.14 -0.10 -3.72
C VAL A 39 0.85 -1.58 -3.92
N GLU A 40 0.80 -2.34 -2.83
CA GLU A 40 0.35 -3.72 -2.80
C GLU A 40 -0.47 -4.01 -1.54
N VAL A 41 -1.27 -5.06 -1.58
CA VAL A 41 -2.21 -5.39 -0.52
C VAL A 41 -2.11 -6.87 -0.15
N SER A 42 -2.09 -7.16 1.15
CA SER A 42 -2.19 -8.51 1.71
C SER A 42 -3.44 -8.65 2.55
N ALA A 43 -4.08 -9.83 2.54
CA ALA A 43 -5.15 -10.15 3.47
C ALA A 43 -4.56 -10.61 4.82
N VAL A 44 -5.13 -10.13 5.92
CA VAL A 44 -4.70 -10.45 7.30
C VAL A 44 -5.88 -10.95 8.13
N ASN A 45 -5.71 -12.10 8.76
CA ASN A 45 -6.64 -12.69 9.74
C ASN A 45 -5.87 -13.25 10.96
N GLU A 46 -6.53 -14.01 11.83
CA GLU A 46 -5.88 -14.59 13.03
C GLU A 46 -4.86 -15.69 12.70
N ALA A 47 -4.99 -16.33 11.53
CA ALA A 47 -4.04 -17.34 11.07
C ALA A 47 -2.77 -16.74 10.46
N GLY A 48 -2.76 -15.44 10.15
CA GLY A 48 -1.60 -14.73 9.63
C GLY A 48 -1.92 -13.80 8.45
N GLU A 49 -0.89 -13.56 7.64
CA GLU A 49 -0.93 -12.70 6.47
C GLU A 49 -0.76 -13.53 5.19
N SER A 50 -1.55 -13.22 4.16
CA SER A 50 -1.43 -13.85 2.84
C SER A 50 -0.16 -13.38 2.11
N ALA A 51 0.14 -14.01 0.97
CA ALA A 51 1.03 -13.40 0.00
C ALA A 51 0.46 -12.02 -0.45
N PRO A 52 1.33 -11.03 -0.73
CA PRO A 52 0.91 -9.75 -1.27
C PRO A 52 0.32 -9.91 -2.68
N SER A 53 -0.59 -8.99 -3.03
CA SER A 53 -1.07 -8.85 -4.39
C SER A 53 0.05 -8.46 -5.35
N GLN A 54 -0.22 -8.51 -6.65
CA GLN A 54 0.61 -7.80 -7.61
C GLN A 54 0.68 -6.32 -7.23
N ALA A 55 1.89 -5.76 -7.22
CA ALA A 55 2.10 -4.34 -6.96
C ALA A 55 1.61 -3.51 -8.15
N VAL A 56 0.89 -2.43 -7.85
CA VAL A 56 0.38 -1.46 -8.83
C VAL A 56 1.13 -0.15 -8.67
N GLU A 57 1.51 0.45 -9.79
CA GLU A 57 2.15 1.78 -9.82
C GLU A 57 1.20 2.83 -10.39
N ALA A 58 1.18 4.00 -9.76
CA ALA A 58 0.35 5.13 -10.17
C ALA A 58 1.03 6.47 -9.84
N LEU A 59 0.52 7.56 -10.40
CA LEU A 59 0.85 8.91 -9.96
C LEU A 59 -0.15 9.33 -8.89
N ALA A 60 0.36 9.90 -7.80
CA ALA A 60 -0.47 10.56 -6.82
C ALA A 60 -1.14 11.80 -7.44
N PRO A 61 -2.42 12.06 -7.11
CA PRO A 61 -3.18 13.19 -7.67
C PRO A 61 -2.59 14.56 -7.28
#